data_AF-A0A6A4G8L2-F1
#
_entry.id   AF-A0A6A4G8L2-F1
#
_cell.length_a   1.000
_cell.length_b   1.000
_cell.length_c   1.000
_cell.angle_alpha   90.00
_cell.angle_beta   90.00
_cell.angle_gamma   90.00
#
_symmetry.space_group_name_H-M   'P 1'
#
loop_
_entity.id
_entity.type
_entity.pdbx_description
1 polymer ?
#
loop_
_entity_poly.entity_id
_entity_poly.type
_entity_poly.pdbx_seq_one_letter_code
_entity_poly.pdbx_strand_id
1 'polypeptide(L)'
;MPTWLRWRRWSASWSRQPSLDFPTFLLSKQRARVERFDKYESSLIAHVSAAAQEAARATMRTDAQSAEQASATNTASFAARPTTTKPVKMSVPTFDGKDSDSLVFWVRGIEIALSAGQIYDARAQVAFALSNLGGRARA
;
A
#
# COMPACT_ATOMS: atom_id res chain seq x y z
N MET A 1 -75.37 7.69 -29.14
CA MET A 1 -74.10 6.97 -29.39
C MET A 1 -73.38 6.78 -28.06
N PRO A 2 -73.26 5.56 -27.52
CA PRO A 2 -72.87 5.38 -26.12
C PRO A 2 -71.36 5.63 -25.94
N THR A 3 -71.05 6.57 -25.05
CA THR A 3 -69.72 7.10 -24.69
C THR A 3 -68.80 6.10 -23.98
N TRP A 4 -69.29 4.89 -23.71
CA TRP A 4 -68.57 3.82 -23.00
C TRP A 4 -67.46 3.15 -23.81
N LEU A 5 -67.47 3.24 -25.15
CA LEU A 5 -66.42 2.66 -26.01
C LEU A 5 -65.11 3.46 -25.96
N ARG A 6 -65.17 4.78 -25.70
CA ARG A 6 -63.99 5.64 -25.67
C ARG A 6 -63.14 5.40 -24.43
N TRP A 7 -63.77 5.10 -23.29
CA TRP A 7 -63.08 4.78 -22.03
C TRP A 7 -62.42 3.40 -22.07
N ARG A 8 -63.09 2.38 -22.63
CA ARG A 8 -62.53 1.03 -22.75
C ARG A 8 -61.33 0.95 -23.71
N ARG A 9 -61.26 1.84 -24.71
CA ARG A 9 -60.13 1.95 -25.64
C ARG A 9 -58.94 2.72 -25.05
N TRP A 10 -59.21 3.68 -24.16
CA TRP A 10 -58.16 4.42 -23.44
C TRP A 10 -57.47 3.56 -22.38
N SER A 11 -58.21 2.70 -21.67
CA SER A 11 -57.63 1.77 -20.69
C SER A 11 -56.77 0.66 -21.32
N ALA A 12 -57.15 0.17 -22.51
CA ALA A 12 -56.38 -0.86 -23.23
C ALA A 12 -55.04 -0.35 -23.80
N SER A 13 -54.88 0.98 -23.92
CA SER A 13 -53.62 1.62 -24.36
C SER A 13 -52.54 1.59 -23.28
N TRP A 14 -52.90 1.45 -22.00
CA TRP A 14 -51.95 1.36 -20.88
C TRP A 14 -51.46 -0.07 -20.62
N SER A 15 -52.12 -1.08 -21.18
CA SER A 15 -51.77 -2.51 -20.99
C SER A 15 -50.82 -3.05 -22.06
N ARG A 16 -50.30 -2.18 -22.94
CA ARG A 16 -49.35 -2.53 -23.99
C ARG A 16 -48.08 -1.70 -23.89
N GLN A 17 -47.54 -1.56 -22.69
CA GLN A 17 -46.12 -1.37 -22.53
C GLN A 17 -45.49 -2.77 -22.54
N PRO A 18 -44.51 -3.06 -23.42
CA PRO A 18 -43.68 -4.23 -23.21
C PRO A 18 -42.94 -3.99 -21.90
N SER A 19 -43.37 -4.63 -20.82
CA SER A 19 -42.54 -4.85 -19.65
C SER A 19 -41.46 -5.86 -20.04
N LEU A 20 -40.57 -5.48 -20.95
CA LEU A 20 -39.41 -6.29 -21.29
C LEU A 20 -38.31 -5.95 -20.28
N ASP A 21 -38.32 -6.77 -19.22
CA ASP A 21 -37.16 -7.27 -18.50
C ASP A 21 -36.30 -6.29 -17.69
N PHE A 22 -36.95 -5.58 -16.76
CA PHE A 22 -36.26 -4.89 -15.66
C PHE A 22 -35.19 -5.74 -14.92
N PRO A 23 -35.38 -7.06 -14.66
CA PRO A 23 -34.31 -7.87 -14.06
C PRO A 23 -33.13 -8.15 -15.01
N THR A 24 -33.37 -8.34 -16.32
CA THR A 24 -32.30 -8.61 -17.30
C THR A 24 -31.42 -7.39 -17.56
N PHE A 25 -32.01 -6.19 -17.55
CA PHE A 25 -31.25 -4.93 -17.66
C PHE A 25 -30.35 -4.67 -16.45
N LEU A 26 -30.83 -4.98 -15.24
CA LEU A 26 -30.00 -4.87 -14.03
C LEU A 26 -28.90 -5.92 -14.02
N LEU A 27 -29.20 -7.16 -14.44
CA LEU A 27 -28.21 -8.23 -14.55
C LEU A 27 -27.12 -7.92 -15.57
N SER A 28 -27.47 -7.39 -16.74
CA SER A 28 -26.50 -6.98 -17.75
C SER A 28 -25.63 -5.81 -17.27
N LYS A 29 -26.20 -4.87 -16.53
CA LYS A 29 -25.43 -3.77 -15.90
C LYS A 29 -24.50 -4.26 -14.80
N GLN A 30 -24.93 -5.22 -13.98
CA GLN A 30 -24.06 -5.86 -12.98
C GLN A 30 -22.91 -6.64 -13.64
N ARG A 31 -23.22 -7.41 -14.68
CA ARG A 31 -22.22 -8.17 -15.43
C ARG A 31 -21.17 -7.25 -16.06
N ALA A 32 -21.59 -6.15 -16.67
CA ALA A 32 -20.68 -5.15 -17.23
C ALA A 32 -19.81 -4.46 -16.15
N ARG A 33 -20.30 -4.31 -14.91
CA ARG A 33 -19.49 -3.79 -13.80
C ARG A 33 -18.42 -4.78 -13.36
N VAL A 34 -18.78 -6.07 -13.26
CA VAL A 34 -17.86 -7.15 -12.89
C VAL A 34 -16.77 -7.29 -13.95
N GLU A 35 -17.13 -7.32 -15.23
CA GLU A 35 -16.15 -7.43 -16.33
C GLU A 35 -15.19 -6.23 -16.38
N ARG A 36 -15.67 -5.02 -16.08
CA ARG A 36 -14.79 -3.84 -15.99
C ARG A 36 -13.84 -3.92 -14.81
N PHE A 37 -14.31 -4.44 -13.69
CA PHE A 37 -13.48 -4.62 -12.50
C PHE A 37 -12.41 -5.69 -12.73
N ASP A 38 -12.80 -6.85 -13.27
CA ASP A 38 -11.89 -7.95 -13.63
C ASP A 38 -10.80 -7.50 -14.62
N LYS A 39 -11.20 -6.70 -15.62
CA LYS A 39 -10.25 -6.09 -16.58
C LYS A 39 -9.30 -5.10 -15.90
N TYR A 40 -9.78 -4.31 -14.94
CA TYR A 40 -8.94 -3.37 -14.19
C TYR A 40 -7.93 -4.12 -13.31
N GLU A 41 -8.36 -5.14 -12.57
CA GLU A 41 -7.47 -5.96 -11.73
C GLU A 41 -6.41 -6.66 -12.58
N SER A 42 -6.81 -7.27 -13.69
CA SER A 42 -5.88 -7.92 -14.63
C SER A 42 -4.84 -6.94 -15.19
N SER A 43 -5.27 -5.72 -15.57
CA SER A 43 -4.35 -4.69 -16.04
C SER A 43 -3.40 -4.22 -14.95
N LEU A 44 -3.85 -4.15 -13.69
CA LEU A 44 -3.04 -3.72 -12.56
C LEU A 44 -1.96 -4.75 -12.23
N ILE A 45 -2.34 -6.03 -12.19
CA ILE A 45 -1.39 -7.15 -11.97
C ILE A 45 -0.35 -7.17 -13.10
N ALA A 46 -0.78 -7.03 -14.35
CA ALA A 46 0.14 -6.99 -15.49
C ALA A 46 1.14 -5.83 -15.35
N HIS A 47 0.68 -4.63 -14.99
CA HIS A 47 1.54 -3.45 -14.83
C HIS A 47 2.54 -3.62 -13.68
N VAL A 48 2.10 -4.09 -12.53
CA VAL A 48 2.98 -4.34 -11.37
C VAL A 48 4.00 -5.43 -11.68
N SER A 49 3.58 -6.49 -12.36
CA SER A 49 4.49 -7.57 -12.76
C SER A 49 5.54 -7.09 -13.78
N ALA A 50 5.15 -6.25 -14.75
CA ALA A 50 6.07 -5.66 -15.71
C ALA A 50 7.09 -4.74 -15.02
N ALA A 51 6.62 -3.87 -14.12
CA ALA A 51 7.49 -3.00 -13.33
C ALA A 51 8.48 -3.78 -12.45
N ALA A 52 8.01 -4.84 -11.79
CA ALA A 52 8.85 -5.71 -10.96
C ALA A 52 9.91 -6.44 -11.79
N GLN A 53 9.55 -6.93 -12.98
CA GLN A 53 10.51 -7.56 -13.88
C GLN A 53 11.52 -6.56 -14.45
N GLU A 54 11.12 -5.33 -14.73
CA GLU A 54 12.04 -4.29 -15.21
C GLU A 54 13.05 -3.90 -14.11
N ALA A 55 12.59 -3.77 -12.87
CA ALA A 55 13.47 -3.59 -11.72
C ALA A 55 14.47 -4.75 -11.56
N ALA A 56 14.00 -6.00 -11.65
CA ALA A 56 14.88 -7.17 -11.60
C ALA A 56 15.92 -7.18 -12.73
N ARG A 57 15.51 -6.82 -13.96
CA ARG A 57 16.42 -6.69 -15.10
C ARG A 57 17.41 -5.53 -14.94
N ALA A 58 17.00 -4.43 -14.31
CA ALA A 58 17.91 -3.32 -14.00
C ALA A 58 18.99 -3.76 -13.01
N THR A 59 18.61 -4.46 -11.93
CA THR A 59 19.56 -5.03 -10.97
C THR A 59 20.54 -6.00 -11.63
N MET A 60 20.05 -6.93 -12.45
CA MET A 60 20.91 -7.88 -13.17
C MET A 60 21.88 -7.20 -14.15
N ARG A 61 21.50 -6.05 -14.74
CA ARG A 61 22.42 -5.26 -15.59
C ARG A 61 23.47 -4.53 -14.77
N THR A 62 23.13 -4.03 -13.58
CA THR A 62 24.10 -3.40 -12.67
C THR A 62 25.14 -4.41 -12.17
N ASP A 63 24.72 -5.64 -11.85
CA ASP A 63 25.65 -6.70 -11.43
C ASP A 63 26.54 -7.18 -12.58
N ALA A 64 25.99 -7.32 -13.80
CA ALA A 64 26.77 -7.67 -14.99
C ALA A 64 27.80 -6.59 -15.36
N GLN A 65 27.44 -5.31 -15.27
CA GLN A 65 28.38 -4.20 -15.49
C GLN A 65 29.43 -4.10 -14.36
N SER A 66 29.05 -4.39 -13.11
CA SER A 66 29.98 -4.42 -11.97
C SER A 66 31.00 -5.56 -12.07
N ALA A 67 30.62 -6.71 -12.64
CA ALA A 67 31.52 -7.84 -12.88
C ALA A 67 32.54 -7.56 -14.00
N GLU A 68 32.17 -6.82 -15.04
CA GLU A 68 33.11 -6.38 -16.09
C GLU A 68 34.08 -5.30 -15.57
N GLN A 69 33.61 -4.41 -14.70
CA GLN A 69 34.42 -3.33 -14.12
C GLN A 69 35.35 -3.83 -12.98
N ALA A 70 34.95 -4.88 -12.26
CA ALA A 70 35.79 -5.55 -11.25
C ALA A 70 36.97 -6.33 -11.85
N SER A 71 36.91 -6.73 -13.12
CA SER A 71 38.01 -7.41 -13.81
C SER A 71 39.19 -6.47 -14.13
N ALA A 72 38.95 -5.16 -14.20
CA ALA A 72 39.99 -4.16 -14.48
C ALA A 72 40.52 -3.43 -13.25
N THR A 73 40.00 -3.67 -12.03
CA THR A 73 40.34 -2.84 -10.87
C THR A 73 40.19 -3.60 -9.55
N ASN A 74 41.09 -4.53 -9.25
CA ASN A 74 41.16 -5.10 -7.90
C ASN A 74 42.59 -5.42 -7.46
N THR A 75 43.42 -4.38 -7.31
CA THR A 75 44.73 -4.46 -6.62
C THR A 75 44.92 -3.40 -5.53
N ALA A 76 43.92 -2.57 -5.21
CA ALA A 76 44.13 -1.51 -4.23
C ALA A 76 42.84 -1.07 -3.54
N SER A 77 42.33 -1.85 -2.58
CA SER A 77 41.54 -1.31 -1.46
C SER A 77 41.46 -2.29 -0.28
N PHE A 78 42.59 -2.91 0.08
CA PHE A 78 42.82 -3.35 1.45
C PHE A 78 43.38 -2.17 2.24
N ALA A 79 42.53 -1.20 2.55
CA ALA A 79 42.83 -0.20 3.57
C ALA A 79 41.66 -0.19 4.53
N ALA A 80 41.84 -0.92 5.64
CA ALA A 80 40.92 -0.96 6.76
C ALA A 80 40.61 0.47 7.21
N ARG A 81 39.43 0.97 6.81
CA ARG A 81 38.88 2.21 7.33
C ARG A 81 38.44 1.93 8.77
N PRO A 82 39.03 2.59 9.79
CA PRO A 82 38.49 2.49 11.14
C PRO A 82 37.10 3.13 11.15
N THR A 83 36.07 2.32 11.40
CA THR A 83 34.69 2.77 11.67
C THR A 83 34.63 3.45 13.02
N THR A 84 35.13 4.68 13.09
CA THR A 84 34.77 5.64 14.12
C THR A 84 33.45 6.31 13.73
N THR A 85 32.41 5.51 13.44
CA THR A 85 31.07 6.06 13.31
C THR A 85 30.64 6.54 14.67
N LYS A 86 30.65 7.86 14.86
CA LYS A 86 29.99 8.52 15.99
C LYS A 86 28.61 7.84 16.15
N PRO A 87 28.26 7.33 17.34
CA PRO A 87 26.94 6.74 17.54
C PRO A 87 25.91 7.75 17.11
N VAL A 88 25.05 7.37 16.18
CA VAL A 88 23.97 8.26 15.73
C VAL A 88 23.08 8.42 16.95
N LYS A 89 23.01 9.64 17.49
CA LYS A 89 22.16 9.92 18.64
C LYS A 89 20.71 9.89 18.16
N MET A 90 20.10 8.71 18.20
CA MET A 90 18.69 8.50 17.86
C MET A 90 17.84 9.07 19.00
N SER A 91 17.50 10.36 18.92
CA SER A 91 16.56 10.97 19.87
C SER A 91 15.13 10.70 19.41
N VAL A 92 14.38 9.93 20.19
CA VAL A 92 12.95 9.77 20.02
C VAL A 92 12.24 10.75 20.99
N PRO A 93 11.17 11.43 20.56
CA PRO A 93 10.38 12.26 21.47
C PRO A 93 9.83 11.44 22.64
N THR A 94 9.76 12.02 23.83
CA THR A 94 9.13 11.34 24.97
C THR A 94 7.61 11.32 24.81
N PHE A 95 6.98 10.15 24.98
CA PHE A 95 5.51 10.03 24.99
C PHE A 95 4.96 10.14 26.41
N ASP A 96 4.05 11.09 26.63
CA ASP A 96 3.51 11.44 27.94
C ASP A 96 2.17 10.76 28.26
N GLY A 97 1.57 10.05 27.29
CA GLY A 97 0.26 9.42 27.42
C GLY A 97 -0.92 10.38 27.29
N LYS A 98 -0.74 11.53 26.61
CA LYS A 98 -1.81 12.54 26.48
C LYS A 98 -2.78 12.29 25.33
N ASP A 99 -2.25 12.15 24.11
CA ASP A 99 -3.02 12.14 22.87
C ASP A 99 -2.79 10.83 22.09
N SER A 100 -3.84 10.27 21.49
CA SER A 100 -3.73 9.03 20.69
C SER A 100 -2.93 9.24 19.40
N ASP A 101 -3.00 10.43 18.83
CA ASP A 101 -2.29 10.74 17.58
C ASP A 101 -0.78 10.81 17.83
N SER A 102 -0.35 11.35 18.98
CA SER A 102 1.06 11.37 19.36
C SER A 102 1.62 9.97 19.66
N LEU A 103 0.77 9.00 20.01
CA LEU A 103 1.16 7.60 20.15
C LEU A 103 1.59 7.00 18.81
N VAL A 104 0.85 7.25 17.73
CA VAL A 104 1.18 6.71 16.39
C VAL A 104 2.51 7.28 15.90
N PHE A 105 2.74 8.58 16.09
CA PHE A 105 4.02 9.22 15.76
C PHE A 105 5.17 8.70 16.63
N TRP A 106 4.91 8.44 17.92
CA TRP A 106 5.91 7.90 18.84
C TRP A 106 6.31 6.46 18.48
N VAL A 107 5.33 5.58 18.23
CA VAL A 107 5.59 4.20 17.80
C VAL A 107 6.43 4.19 16.52
N ARG A 108 6.08 5.04 15.55
CA ARG A 108 6.87 5.18 14.31
C ARG A 108 8.29 5.68 14.57
N GLY A 109 8.48 6.61 15.51
CA GLY A 109 9.80 7.09 15.92
C GLY A 109 10.67 5.99 16.54
N ILE A 110 10.08 5.13 17.38
CA ILE A 110 10.75 3.96 17.94
C ILE A 110 11.14 2.96 16.83
N GLU A 111 10.22 2.61 15.93
CA GLU A 111 10.50 1.69 14.81
C GLU A 111 11.68 2.15 13.94
N ILE A 112 11.75 3.44 13.62
CA ILE A 112 12.86 4.03 12.85
C ILE A 112 14.17 3.94 13.64
N ALA A 113 14.14 4.21 14.95
CA ALA A 113 15.31 4.11 15.81
C ALA A 113 15.86 2.68 15.93
N LEU A 114 14.97 1.69 16.00
CA LEU A 114 15.34 0.27 16.03
C LEU A 114 15.86 -0.20 14.67
N SER A 115 15.21 0.25 13.58
CA SER A 115 15.60 -0.10 12.20
C SER A 115 16.94 0.49 11.77
N ALA A 116 17.40 1.57 12.43
CA ALA A 116 18.73 2.14 12.19
C ALA A 116 19.89 1.21 12.60
N GLY A 117 19.61 0.02 13.17
CA GLY A 117 20.60 -1.03 13.35
C GLY A 117 21.65 -0.72 14.41
N GLN A 118 21.37 0.17 15.36
CA GLN A 118 22.29 0.46 16.47
C GLN A 118 21.98 -0.40 17.72
N ILE A 119 20.77 -0.97 17.82
CA ILE A 119 20.31 -1.74 18.99
C ILE A 119 19.71 -3.07 18.50
N TYR A 120 20.52 -4.14 18.55
CA TYR A 120 20.14 -5.47 18.07
C TYR A 120 19.56 -6.39 19.16
N ASP A 121 19.89 -6.15 20.42
CA ASP A 121 19.42 -6.96 21.54
C ASP A 121 17.98 -6.60 21.92
N ALA A 122 17.08 -7.58 21.91
CA ALA A 122 15.65 -7.37 22.16
C ALA A 122 15.39 -6.69 23.53
N ARG A 123 16.19 -7.01 24.55
CA ARG A 123 16.05 -6.39 25.87
C ARG A 123 16.49 -4.93 25.86
N ALA A 124 17.57 -4.61 25.15
CA ALA A 124 18.00 -3.23 24.92
C ALA A 124 16.99 -2.43 24.07
N GLN A 125 16.32 -3.06 23.10
CA GLN A 125 15.25 -2.42 22.32
C GLN A 125 14.06 -2.05 23.21
N VAL A 126 13.62 -2.97 24.07
CA VAL A 126 12.54 -2.71 25.04
C VAL A 126 12.95 -1.64 26.05
N ALA A 127 14.16 -1.72 26.61
CA ALA A 127 14.66 -0.73 27.56
C ALA A 127 14.75 0.67 26.92
N PHE A 128 15.18 0.74 25.66
CA PHE A 128 15.19 1.99 24.88
C PHE A 128 13.78 2.56 24.70
N ALA A 129 12.80 1.76 24.28
CA ALA A 129 11.42 2.21 24.15
C ALA A 129 10.85 2.73 25.48
N LEU A 130 11.05 1.99 26.57
CA LEU A 130 10.59 2.38 27.90
C LEU A 130 11.27 3.66 28.41
N SER A 131 12.55 3.89 28.07
CA SER A 131 13.27 5.12 28.45
C SER A 131 12.69 6.39 27.82
N ASN A 132 11.92 6.24 26.74
CA ASN A 132 11.24 7.33 26.04
C ASN A 132 9.78 7.50 26.50
N LEU A 133 9.35 6.85 27.58
CA LEU A 133 8.05 7.10 28.20
C LEU A 133 8.16 8.12 29.33
N GLY A 134 7.16 9.00 29.42
CA GLY A 134 7.03 10.01 30.46
C GLY A 134 5.58 10.15 30.92
N GLY A 135 5.35 11.07 31.87
CA GLY A 135 4.00 11.40 32.33
C GLY A 135 3.16 10.18 32.71
N ARG A 136 1.95 10.09 32.14
CA ARG A 136 0.99 9.00 32.38
C ARG A 136 1.40 7.68 31.75
N ALA A 137 2.25 7.71 30.72
CA ALA A 137 2.72 6.51 30.05
C ALA A 137 3.81 5.76 30.84
N ARG A 138 4.37 6.37 31.90
CA ARG A 138 5.39 5.77 32.76
C ARG A 138 4.83 5.25 34.10
N ALA A 139 3.58 5.60 34.43
CA ALA A 139 2.94 5.36 35.73
C ALA A 139 2.48 3.91 35.91
#